data_AF-A0A431MQJ9-F1
#
_entry.id   AF-A0A431MQJ9-F1
#
_cell.length_a   1.000
_cell.length_b   1.000
_cell.length_c   1.000
_cell.angle_alpha   90.00
_cell.angle_beta   90.00
_cell.angle_gamma   90.00
#
_symmetry.space_group_name_H-M   'P 1'
#
loop_
_entity.id
_entity.type
_entity.pdbx_description
1 polymer ?
#
loop_
_entity_poly.entity_id
_entity_poly.type
_entity_poly.pdbx_seq_one_letter_code
_entity_poly.pdbx_strand_id
1 'polypeptide(L)'
;METLELKKQKTEEVKSKSISGSAAVLEAFLAEGVDTIFGYPGGAIMPIYDALYDYNDRLKHILVRHEQGAIHAAQGYARASGKTGVVFATSGPAATNLVTGLADAMIDSTPVVCVTGQVFAHLLGTDAFQETDVINITTPITKWNYQVTDAKEIPSVLAKAFHIAGTGRPGPVLIDITKNAQLQMIEYSGYEKCTHIRSYRPKPIVRKEYIEEAAKLINEAKKPFVIFGQGVILGKAEKEFIKFIEKGGLPAAWTIMGMSAIPTNHPLAVGMLGMHGNYGPNLLTNECDVLIAVGMRFDDRVTGRLDKYAKQAKVIHLDIDPAEIDKNVKATVGVWGDCKETLPLLTELIQQKVYPQWLKQFKDCTTKEEDKVIKDELNPTGDTLTMGEVINTLNGLTGGDAIVVTDVGQHQMVACRYAHMNQSKSNITSGGLGTMGFALPAAIGAKYGAPDRTVVAIIGDGGVQMTIQELGTIMQFKPDVKILILNNSFLGMVRQWQELFHQNRYSFVDITSPDFVQVAKGYYIDGQSINERSKLKGALQTMLNHKGSYLLEVKVGKENNVFPMVPQGRGVAEIVLGKDEL
;
A
#
# COMPACT_ATOMS: atom_id res chain seq x y z
N MET A 1 61.82 10.01 -29.54
CA MET A 1 61.03 8.81 -29.21
C MET A 1 61.13 8.62 -27.72
N GLU A 2 60.11 9.06 -26.99
CA GLU A 2 59.94 8.72 -25.58
C GLU A 2 58.64 7.94 -25.48
N THR A 3 58.78 6.67 -25.11
CA THR A 3 57.70 5.70 -25.01
C THR A 3 56.95 5.96 -23.72
N LEU A 4 55.68 6.35 -23.82
CA LEU A 4 54.76 6.44 -22.69
C LEU A 4 54.48 5.03 -22.14
N GLU A 5 55.10 4.70 -21.01
CA GLU A 5 54.75 3.53 -20.22
C GLU A 5 53.35 3.71 -19.60
N LEU A 6 52.39 2.96 -20.12
CA LEU A 6 51.09 2.74 -19.49
C LEU A 6 51.29 2.04 -18.15
N LYS A 7 51.13 2.78 -17.05
CA LYS A 7 50.97 2.22 -15.69
C LYS A 7 49.77 1.28 -15.69
N LYS A 8 50.02 -0.03 -15.68
CA LYS A 8 49.06 -1.06 -15.29
C LYS A 8 48.55 -0.73 -13.89
N GLN A 9 47.31 -0.28 -13.77
CA GLN A 9 46.57 -0.36 -12.52
C GLN A 9 46.52 -1.85 -12.14
N LYS A 10 47.07 -2.19 -10.97
CA LYS A 10 46.83 -3.49 -10.33
C LYS A 10 45.33 -3.58 -10.06
N THR A 11 44.63 -4.36 -10.87
CA THR A 11 43.29 -4.85 -10.55
C THR A 11 43.45 -5.73 -9.31
N GLU A 12 42.81 -5.37 -8.19
CA GLU A 12 42.70 -6.27 -7.06
C GLU A 12 41.99 -7.54 -7.55
N GLU A 13 42.66 -8.69 -7.49
CA GLU A 13 42.03 -9.98 -7.76
C GLU A 13 40.91 -10.19 -6.74
N VAL A 14 39.66 -10.04 -7.20
CA VAL A 14 38.50 -10.45 -6.42
C VAL A 14 38.62 -11.97 -6.24
N LYS A 15 39.00 -12.42 -5.03
CA LYS A 15 39.09 -13.84 -4.71
C LYS A 15 37.74 -14.49 -4.93
N SER A 16 37.61 -15.28 -6.00
CA SER A 16 36.41 -16.06 -6.26
C SER A 16 36.25 -17.12 -5.16
N LYS A 17 35.05 -17.22 -4.60
CA LYS A 17 34.71 -18.26 -3.62
C LYS A 17 33.80 -19.27 -4.30
N SER A 18 34.00 -20.55 -4.06
CA SER A 18 33.04 -21.57 -4.50
C SER A 18 31.87 -21.62 -3.54
N ILE A 19 30.67 -21.24 -3.98
CA ILE A 19 29.44 -21.28 -3.17
C ILE A 19 28.29 -21.91 -3.97
N SER A 20 27.26 -22.40 -3.29
CA SER A 20 26.04 -22.87 -3.94
C SER A 20 25.18 -21.72 -4.46
N GLY A 21 24.32 -21.98 -5.43
CA GLY A 21 23.32 -21.01 -5.88
C GLY A 21 22.43 -20.51 -4.73
N SER A 22 22.14 -21.38 -3.76
CA SER A 22 21.40 -21.04 -2.54
C SER A 22 22.13 -19.97 -1.71
N ALA A 23 23.42 -20.14 -1.45
CA ALA A 23 24.23 -19.13 -0.77
C ALA A 23 24.31 -17.83 -1.60
N ALA A 24 24.38 -17.91 -2.93
CA ALA A 24 24.38 -16.74 -3.80
C ALA A 24 23.09 -15.90 -3.69
N VAL A 25 21.92 -16.52 -3.48
CA VAL A 25 20.66 -15.81 -3.19
C VAL A 25 20.77 -15.02 -1.88
N LEU A 26 21.31 -15.63 -0.83
CA LEU A 26 21.42 -15.01 0.49
C LEU A 26 22.46 -13.89 0.53
N GLU A 27 23.61 -14.07 -0.13
CA GLU A 27 24.61 -13.01 -0.31
C GLU A 27 24.05 -11.83 -1.11
N ALA A 28 23.25 -12.09 -2.15
CA ALA A 28 22.55 -11.04 -2.89
C ALA A 28 21.59 -10.26 -1.99
N PHE A 29 20.83 -10.94 -1.13
CA PHE A 29 19.91 -10.28 -0.19
C PHE A 29 20.64 -9.39 0.81
N LEU A 30 21.76 -9.87 1.38
CA LEU A 30 22.60 -9.05 2.25
C LEU A 30 23.13 -7.82 1.53
N ALA A 31 23.64 -7.98 0.31
CA ALA A 31 24.12 -6.88 -0.50
C ALA A 31 23.00 -5.88 -0.85
N GLU A 32 21.77 -6.37 -1.05
CA GLU A 32 20.59 -5.51 -1.27
C GLU A 32 20.04 -4.85 0.01
N GLY A 33 20.59 -5.17 1.18
CA GLY A 33 20.19 -4.59 2.45
C GLY A 33 18.89 -5.18 2.99
N VAL A 34 18.55 -6.41 2.57
CA VAL A 34 17.45 -7.19 3.13
C VAL A 34 17.79 -7.59 4.56
N ASP A 35 16.87 -7.34 5.48
CA ASP A 35 16.99 -7.74 6.88
C ASP A 35 15.92 -8.78 7.29
N THR A 36 14.79 -8.80 6.60
CA THR A 36 13.60 -9.58 6.95
C THR A 36 13.05 -10.28 5.72
N ILE A 37 12.77 -11.58 5.85
CA ILE A 37 12.18 -12.43 4.82
C ILE A 37 10.92 -13.05 5.39
N PHE A 38 9.80 -12.92 4.69
CA PHE A 38 8.56 -13.61 5.05
C PHE A 38 8.41 -14.84 4.18
N GLY A 39 8.13 -16.01 4.76
CA GLY A 39 7.99 -17.18 3.90
C GLY A 39 7.57 -18.47 4.59
N TYR A 40 7.35 -19.48 3.76
CA TYR A 40 7.00 -20.83 4.18
C TYR A 40 7.92 -21.86 3.47
N PRO A 41 8.55 -22.79 4.20
CA PRO A 41 9.47 -23.77 3.61
C PRO A 41 8.74 -24.87 2.85
N GLY A 42 9.42 -25.48 1.87
CA GLY A 42 8.90 -26.63 1.14
C GLY A 42 9.97 -27.34 0.31
N GLY A 43 9.62 -28.47 -0.31
CA GLY A 43 10.59 -29.41 -0.88
C GLY A 43 11.44 -28.87 -2.04
N ALA A 44 10.90 -27.94 -2.83
CA ALA A 44 11.58 -27.37 -4.00
C ALA A 44 12.49 -26.18 -3.65
N ILE A 45 12.19 -25.44 -2.57
CA ILE A 45 13.03 -24.32 -2.06
C ILE A 45 13.96 -24.75 -0.91
N MET A 46 13.89 -26.01 -0.49
CA MET A 46 14.63 -26.52 0.67
C MET A 46 16.13 -26.20 0.65
N PRO A 47 16.87 -26.30 -0.47
CA PRO A 47 18.28 -25.91 -0.49
C PRO A 47 18.56 -24.47 -0.04
N ILE A 48 17.68 -23.52 -0.38
CA ILE A 48 17.80 -22.12 0.09
C ILE A 48 17.55 -22.03 1.60
N TYR A 49 16.55 -22.76 2.12
CA TYR A 49 16.28 -22.79 3.57
C TYR A 49 17.39 -23.48 4.37
N ASP A 50 18.00 -24.52 3.81
CA ASP A 50 19.16 -25.19 4.40
C ASP A 50 20.34 -24.22 4.51
N ALA A 51 20.66 -23.50 3.42
CA ALA A 51 21.69 -22.46 3.43
C ALA A 51 21.35 -21.31 4.39
N LEU A 52 20.07 -20.93 4.52
CA LEU A 52 19.62 -19.84 5.39
C LEU A 52 19.97 -20.09 6.86
N TYR A 53 20.13 -21.34 7.27
CA TYR A 53 20.55 -21.70 8.63
C TYR A 53 21.84 -20.98 9.06
N ASP A 54 22.81 -20.86 8.14
CA ASP A 54 24.11 -20.22 8.36
C ASP A 54 24.07 -18.67 8.28
N TYR A 55 22.89 -18.09 8.03
CA TYR A 55 22.68 -16.66 7.85
C TYR A 55 21.70 -16.06 8.88
N ASN A 56 21.21 -16.85 9.84
CA ASN A 56 20.22 -16.42 10.84
C ASN A 56 20.67 -15.24 11.72
N ASP A 57 21.97 -14.96 11.78
CA ASP A 57 22.54 -13.81 12.48
C ASP A 57 22.37 -12.48 11.71
N ARG A 58 22.15 -12.56 10.39
CA ARG A 58 22.09 -11.41 9.47
C ARG A 58 20.77 -11.30 8.72
N LEU A 59 20.06 -12.40 8.48
CA LEU A 59 18.77 -12.47 7.81
C LEU A 59 17.72 -13.07 8.74
N LYS A 60 16.67 -12.30 9.03
CA LYS A 60 15.57 -12.76 9.87
C LYS A 60 14.47 -13.38 9.02
N HIS A 61 14.24 -14.68 9.18
CA HIS A 61 13.10 -15.37 8.59
C HIS A 61 11.87 -15.30 9.51
N ILE A 62 10.74 -14.90 8.94
CA ILE A 62 9.42 -14.90 9.59
C ILE A 62 8.57 -15.99 8.93
N LEU A 63 8.40 -17.08 9.66
CA LEU A 63 7.54 -18.21 9.27
C LEU A 63 6.07 -17.82 9.42
N VAL A 64 5.40 -17.65 8.29
CA VAL A 64 3.96 -17.38 8.24
C VAL A 64 3.13 -18.67 8.43
N ARG A 65 1.80 -18.59 8.34
CA ARG A 65 0.92 -19.78 8.31
C ARG A 65 0.32 -20.06 6.94
N HIS A 66 0.41 -19.11 6.02
CA HIS A 66 0.04 -19.28 4.62
C HIS A 66 0.87 -18.33 3.73
N GLU A 67 1.24 -18.71 2.51
CA GLU A 67 2.07 -17.87 1.63
C GLU A 67 1.39 -16.55 1.24
N GLN A 68 0.06 -16.53 1.18
CA GLN A 68 -0.70 -15.28 1.07
C GLN A 68 -0.37 -14.31 2.24
N GLY A 69 -0.21 -14.84 3.45
CA GLY A 69 0.26 -14.09 4.61
C GLY A 69 1.68 -13.55 4.43
N ALA A 70 2.59 -14.32 3.81
CA ALA A 70 3.96 -13.86 3.55
C ALA A 70 3.99 -12.64 2.63
N ILE A 71 3.25 -12.66 1.53
CA ILE A 71 3.27 -11.56 0.57
C ILE A 71 2.55 -10.32 1.10
N HIS A 72 1.44 -10.44 1.83
CA HIS A 72 0.82 -9.28 2.48
C HIS A 72 1.69 -8.71 3.61
N ALA A 73 2.41 -9.55 4.37
CA ALA A 73 3.41 -9.07 5.32
C ALA A 73 4.58 -8.34 4.62
N ALA A 74 5.09 -8.87 3.52
CA ALA A 74 6.11 -8.18 2.73
C ALA A 74 5.61 -6.82 2.19
N GLN A 75 4.35 -6.73 1.78
CA GLN A 75 3.74 -5.46 1.39
C GLN A 75 3.63 -4.47 2.56
N GLY A 76 3.18 -4.92 3.73
CA GLY A 76 3.12 -4.10 4.94
C GLY A 76 4.51 -3.59 5.37
N TYR A 77 5.51 -4.46 5.33
CA TYR A 77 6.91 -4.10 5.57
C TYR A 77 7.40 -3.05 4.59
N ALA A 78 7.14 -3.25 3.29
CA ALA A 78 7.57 -2.33 2.25
C ALA A 78 6.95 -0.94 2.41
N ARG A 79 5.65 -0.88 2.74
CA ARG A 79 4.92 0.39 2.90
C ARG A 79 5.32 1.13 4.16
N ALA A 80 5.60 0.45 5.27
CA ALA A 80 6.05 1.08 6.50
C ALA A 80 7.51 1.56 6.43
N SER A 81 8.41 0.75 5.88
CA SER A 81 9.85 1.05 5.82
C SER A 81 10.23 1.92 4.62
N GLY A 82 9.55 1.77 3.48
CA GLY A 82 9.99 2.28 2.18
C GLY A 82 11.15 1.47 1.55
N LYS A 83 11.40 0.25 2.04
CA LYS A 83 12.32 -0.73 1.46
C LYS A 83 11.53 -1.76 0.63
N THR A 84 12.22 -2.59 -0.15
CA THR A 84 11.61 -3.71 -0.90
C THR A 84 11.29 -4.86 0.05
N GLY A 85 10.05 -5.35 0.05
CA GLY A 85 9.67 -6.55 0.80
C GLY A 85 10.18 -7.83 0.12
N VAL A 86 10.51 -8.86 0.90
CA VAL A 86 11.05 -10.13 0.36
C VAL A 86 10.20 -11.30 0.81
N VAL A 87 9.88 -12.18 -0.13
CA VAL A 87 9.03 -13.36 0.09
C VAL A 87 9.73 -14.64 -0.36
N PHE A 88 9.67 -15.68 0.46
CA PHE A 88 10.05 -17.06 0.10
C PHE A 88 8.82 -17.98 0.05
N ALA A 89 8.70 -18.73 -1.04
CA ALA A 89 7.71 -19.80 -1.19
C ALA A 89 8.31 -20.99 -1.94
N THR A 90 7.76 -22.19 -1.76
CA THR A 90 8.16 -23.35 -2.58
C THR A 90 7.46 -23.36 -3.95
N SER A 91 7.54 -24.47 -4.68
CA SER A 91 6.94 -24.61 -6.01
C SER A 91 5.44 -24.88 -5.90
N GLY A 92 4.77 -25.00 -7.05
CA GLY A 92 3.41 -25.50 -7.14
C GLY A 92 2.41 -24.69 -6.31
N PRO A 93 1.76 -25.31 -5.29
CA PRO A 93 0.71 -24.65 -4.52
C PRO A 93 1.20 -23.40 -3.76
N ALA A 94 2.43 -23.42 -3.26
CA ALA A 94 2.97 -22.27 -2.51
C ALA A 94 3.17 -21.06 -3.42
N ALA A 95 3.64 -21.29 -4.65
CA ALA A 95 3.80 -20.25 -5.65
C ALA A 95 2.43 -19.69 -6.11
N THR A 96 1.42 -20.53 -6.29
CA THR A 96 0.07 -20.07 -6.67
C THR A 96 -0.65 -19.36 -5.51
N ASN A 97 -0.36 -19.70 -4.26
CA ASN A 97 -0.84 -18.98 -3.08
C ASN A 97 -0.35 -17.52 -3.01
N LEU A 98 0.69 -17.14 -3.77
CA LEU A 98 1.17 -15.75 -3.87
C LEU A 98 0.36 -14.89 -4.84
N VAL A 99 -0.43 -15.48 -5.74
CA VAL A 99 -1.06 -14.80 -6.89
C VAL A 99 -1.88 -13.58 -6.46
N THR A 100 -2.74 -13.71 -5.45
CA THR A 100 -3.54 -12.59 -4.96
C THR A 100 -2.66 -11.45 -4.44
N GLY A 101 -1.61 -11.75 -3.68
CA GLY A 101 -0.71 -10.72 -3.15
C GLY A 101 0.18 -10.08 -4.22
N LEU A 102 0.53 -10.81 -5.28
CA LEU A 102 1.26 -10.26 -6.43
C LEU A 102 0.37 -9.27 -7.18
N ALA A 103 -0.89 -9.63 -7.46
CA ALA A 103 -1.86 -8.74 -8.08
C ALA A 103 -2.11 -7.48 -7.23
N ASP A 104 -2.25 -7.66 -5.92
CA ASP A 104 -2.43 -6.57 -4.95
C ASP A 104 -1.25 -5.59 -4.95
N ALA A 105 -0.03 -6.12 -4.84
CA ALA A 105 1.20 -5.34 -4.90
C ALA A 105 1.39 -4.63 -6.25
N MET A 106 0.98 -5.25 -7.36
CA MET A 106 1.11 -4.67 -8.70
C MET A 106 0.23 -3.45 -8.87
N ILE A 107 -1.06 -3.56 -8.54
CA ILE A 107 -2.00 -2.44 -8.70
C ILE A 107 -1.65 -1.29 -7.75
N ASP A 108 -1.28 -1.60 -6.51
CA ASP A 108 -0.90 -0.62 -5.50
C ASP A 108 0.59 -0.23 -5.53
N SER A 109 1.33 -0.65 -6.55
CA SER A 109 2.73 -0.24 -6.78
C SER A 109 3.66 -0.48 -5.57
N THR A 110 3.52 -1.64 -4.92
CA THR A 110 4.30 -2.01 -3.74
C THR A 110 5.53 -2.83 -4.15
N PRO A 111 6.77 -2.40 -3.80
CA PRO A 111 7.99 -3.10 -4.19
C PRO A 111 8.15 -4.39 -3.39
N VAL A 112 8.03 -5.53 -4.07
CA VAL A 112 8.21 -6.87 -3.47
C VAL A 112 9.04 -7.75 -4.40
N VAL A 113 10.03 -8.47 -3.86
CA VAL A 113 10.77 -9.53 -4.57
C VAL A 113 10.34 -10.87 -3.99
N CYS A 114 9.65 -11.68 -4.80
CA CYS A 114 9.28 -13.04 -4.45
C CYS A 114 10.28 -14.02 -5.05
N VAL A 115 10.83 -14.91 -4.23
CA VAL A 115 11.63 -16.04 -4.69
C VAL A 115 10.84 -17.33 -4.47
N THR A 116 10.55 -18.03 -5.55
CA THR A 116 9.92 -19.35 -5.53
C THR A 116 10.95 -20.42 -5.85
N GLY A 117 10.95 -21.51 -5.07
CA GLY A 117 11.65 -22.72 -5.50
C GLY A 117 10.87 -23.41 -6.61
N GLN A 118 11.56 -24.10 -7.52
CA GLN A 118 10.96 -24.87 -8.61
C GLN A 118 11.53 -26.29 -8.65
N VAL A 119 10.82 -27.21 -9.33
CA VAL A 119 11.34 -28.55 -9.64
C VAL A 119 12.70 -28.49 -10.36
N PHE A 120 13.39 -29.63 -10.47
CA PHE A 120 14.63 -29.70 -11.24
C PHE A 120 14.39 -29.30 -12.70
N ALA A 121 15.35 -28.63 -13.34
CA ALA A 121 15.20 -28.13 -14.71
C ALA A 121 14.83 -29.22 -15.73
N HIS A 122 15.32 -30.45 -15.56
CA HIS A 122 15.00 -31.58 -16.46
C HIS A 122 13.57 -32.11 -16.30
N LEU A 123 12.84 -31.67 -15.27
CA LEU A 123 11.44 -32.02 -15.02
C LEU A 123 10.47 -30.94 -15.50
N LEU A 124 10.97 -29.78 -15.96
CA LEU A 124 10.10 -28.72 -16.46
C LEU A 124 9.32 -29.19 -17.69
N GLY A 125 8.00 -28.96 -17.68
CA GLY A 125 7.05 -29.35 -18.71
C GLY A 125 6.62 -30.82 -18.65
N THR A 126 6.81 -31.51 -17.52
CA THR A 126 6.54 -32.97 -17.41
C THR A 126 5.39 -33.34 -16.48
N ASP A 127 4.66 -32.35 -15.95
CA ASP A 127 3.66 -32.52 -14.90
C ASP A 127 4.27 -33.15 -13.64
N ALA A 128 5.49 -32.72 -13.29
CA ALA A 128 6.20 -33.24 -12.14
C ALA A 128 5.48 -32.89 -10.82
N PHE A 129 5.79 -33.63 -9.76
CA PHE A 129 5.22 -33.38 -8.43
C PHE A 129 5.51 -31.95 -7.97
N GLN A 130 4.44 -31.20 -7.64
CA GLN A 130 4.48 -29.77 -7.28
C GLN A 130 5.09 -28.86 -8.35
N GLU A 131 5.07 -29.25 -9.62
CA GLU A 131 5.35 -28.36 -10.74
C GLU A 131 4.14 -27.45 -11.02
N THR A 132 4.40 -26.18 -11.34
CA THR A 132 3.40 -25.27 -11.90
C THR A 132 4.12 -24.22 -12.74
N ASP A 133 3.51 -23.84 -13.86
CA ASP A 133 3.95 -22.75 -14.72
C ASP A 133 3.69 -21.37 -14.06
N VAL A 134 4.44 -21.10 -13.00
CA VAL A 134 4.33 -19.86 -12.22
C VAL A 134 4.68 -18.64 -13.06
N ILE A 135 5.55 -18.78 -14.06
CA ILE A 135 5.93 -17.67 -14.95
C ILE A 135 4.70 -17.18 -15.70
N ASN A 136 4.00 -18.04 -16.44
CA ASN A 136 2.84 -17.57 -17.20
C ASN A 136 1.67 -17.13 -16.31
N ILE A 137 1.48 -17.77 -15.14
CA ILE A 137 0.46 -17.37 -14.17
C ILE A 137 0.72 -15.94 -13.64
N THR A 138 1.98 -15.56 -13.44
CA THR A 138 2.34 -14.31 -12.74
C THR A 138 2.77 -13.17 -13.65
N THR A 139 2.99 -13.42 -14.95
CA THR A 139 3.33 -12.39 -15.95
C THR A 139 2.38 -11.17 -15.93
N PRO A 140 1.04 -11.31 -15.89
CA PRO A 140 0.16 -10.13 -15.92
C PRO A 140 0.09 -9.35 -14.60
N ILE A 141 0.64 -9.91 -13.52
CA ILE A 141 0.54 -9.40 -12.15
C ILE A 141 1.91 -9.16 -11.51
N THR A 142 2.96 -9.07 -12.32
CA THR A 142 4.31 -8.69 -11.91
C THR A 142 4.88 -7.67 -12.88
N LYS A 143 5.79 -6.81 -12.41
CA LYS A 143 6.58 -5.94 -13.28
C LYS A 143 7.55 -6.74 -14.15
N TRP A 144 8.06 -7.83 -13.59
CA TRP A 144 8.98 -8.75 -14.24
C TRP A 144 8.99 -10.07 -13.48
N ASN A 145 9.08 -11.16 -14.22
CA ASN A 145 9.36 -12.47 -13.66
C ASN A 145 10.44 -13.19 -14.48
N TYR A 146 11.10 -14.15 -13.86
CA TYR A 146 12.20 -14.88 -14.49
C TYR A 146 12.38 -16.27 -13.89
N GLN A 147 12.66 -17.27 -14.72
CA GLN A 147 13.00 -18.62 -14.29
C GLN A 147 14.50 -18.88 -14.45
N VAL A 148 15.19 -19.08 -13.33
CA VAL A 148 16.61 -19.40 -13.27
C VAL A 148 16.81 -20.90 -13.34
N THR A 149 17.59 -21.36 -14.32
CA THR A 149 17.93 -22.78 -14.50
C THR A 149 19.42 -23.08 -14.31
N ASP A 150 20.29 -22.06 -14.33
CA ASP A 150 21.72 -22.13 -13.99
C ASP A 150 22.05 -21.16 -12.84
N ALA A 151 22.73 -21.66 -11.81
CA ALA A 151 23.14 -20.88 -10.64
C ALA A 151 23.96 -19.63 -10.97
N LYS A 152 24.69 -19.62 -12.09
CA LYS A 152 25.53 -18.47 -12.51
C LYS A 152 24.71 -17.21 -12.80
N GLU A 153 23.42 -17.37 -13.10
CA GLU A 153 22.54 -16.26 -13.43
C GLU A 153 22.04 -15.51 -12.18
N ILE A 154 21.96 -16.21 -11.04
CA ILE A 154 21.32 -15.75 -9.79
C ILE A 154 21.76 -14.33 -9.39
N PRO A 155 23.07 -14.00 -9.30
CA PRO A 155 23.47 -12.67 -8.85
C PRO A 155 22.93 -11.57 -9.77
N SER A 156 23.05 -11.76 -11.10
CA SER A 156 22.62 -10.77 -12.09
C SER A 156 21.09 -10.64 -12.19
N VAL A 157 20.37 -11.77 -12.04
CA VAL A 157 18.90 -11.82 -12.07
C VAL A 157 18.33 -11.13 -10.83
N LEU A 158 18.86 -11.42 -9.64
CA LEU A 158 18.42 -10.75 -8.42
C LEU A 158 18.74 -9.26 -8.44
N ALA A 159 19.92 -8.85 -8.93
CA ALA A 159 20.25 -7.44 -9.11
C ALA A 159 19.21 -6.70 -9.97
N LYS A 160 18.81 -7.30 -11.10
CA LYS A 160 17.72 -6.76 -11.93
C LYS A 160 16.38 -6.78 -11.20
N ALA A 161 16.08 -7.85 -10.46
CA ALA A 161 14.83 -8.00 -9.73
C ALA A 161 14.63 -6.86 -8.72
N PHE A 162 15.63 -6.59 -7.87
CA PHE A 162 15.57 -5.48 -6.91
C PHE A 162 15.50 -4.12 -7.59
N HIS A 163 16.28 -3.92 -8.66
CA HIS A 163 16.23 -2.68 -9.45
C HIS A 163 14.84 -2.44 -10.05
N ILE A 164 14.25 -3.45 -10.71
CA ILE A 164 12.92 -3.34 -11.32
C ILE A 164 11.85 -3.17 -10.24
N ALA A 165 11.89 -3.94 -9.15
CA ALA A 165 10.88 -3.85 -8.10
C ALA A 165 10.83 -2.46 -7.46
N GLY A 166 12.01 -1.87 -7.16
CA GLY A 166 12.14 -0.64 -6.36
C GLY A 166 12.20 0.66 -7.14
N THR A 167 12.30 0.65 -8.48
CA THR A 167 12.48 1.88 -9.28
C THR A 167 11.31 2.14 -10.25
N GLY A 168 11.25 3.37 -10.78
CA GLY A 168 10.11 3.89 -11.54
C GLY A 168 8.83 3.87 -10.72
N ARG A 169 7.72 3.46 -11.32
CA ARG A 169 6.55 3.02 -10.54
C ARG A 169 6.88 1.67 -9.90
N PRO A 170 7.04 1.56 -8.57
CA PRO A 170 7.46 0.31 -7.93
C PRO A 170 6.41 -0.78 -8.11
N GLY A 171 6.79 -2.04 -7.84
CA GLY A 171 5.86 -3.17 -7.97
C GLY A 171 6.53 -4.53 -7.72
N PRO A 172 5.76 -5.62 -7.78
CA PRO A 172 6.25 -6.94 -7.46
C PRO A 172 7.04 -7.55 -8.63
N VAL A 173 8.05 -8.34 -8.29
CA VAL A 173 8.77 -9.22 -9.23
C VAL A 173 8.84 -10.63 -8.65
N LEU A 174 8.91 -11.63 -9.53
CA LEU A 174 9.01 -13.04 -9.14
C LEU A 174 10.21 -13.73 -9.79
N ILE A 175 11.05 -14.36 -8.98
CA ILE A 175 12.22 -15.11 -9.42
C ILE A 175 12.03 -16.57 -9.05
N ASP A 176 11.78 -17.39 -10.06
CA ASP A 176 11.57 -18.83 -9.93
C ASP A 176 12.90 -19.55 -10.10
N ILE A 177 13.37 -20.31 -9.12
CA ILE A 177 14.71 -20.91 -9.13
C ILE A 177 14.61 -22.44 -9.07
N THR A 178 15.05 -23.12 -10.12
CA THR A 178 15.02 -24.59 -10.17
C THR A 178 15.91 -25.22 -9.10
N LYS A 179 15.52 -26.39 -8.61
CA LYS A 179 16.26 -27.08 -7.54
C LYS A 179 17.71 -27.40 -7.91
N ASN A 180 18.02 -27.68 -9.19
CA ASN A 180 19.41 -27.83 -9.63
C ASN A 180 20.20 -26.51 -9.51
N ALA A 181 19.63 -25.37 -9.90
CA ALA A 181 20.29 -24.08 -9.81
C ALA A 181 20.54 -23.67 -8.35
N GLN A 182 19.65 -24.05 -7.42
CA GLN A 182 19.88 -23.81 -5.99
C GLN A 182 21.07 -24.62 -5.43
N LEU A 183 21.28 -25.85 -5.92
CA LEU A 183 22.33 -26.77 -5.44
C LEU A 183 23.68 -26.58 -6.14
N GLN A 184 23.66 -26.14 -7.40
CA GLN A 184 24.84 -26.02 -8.24
C GLN A 184 25.87 -25.06 -7.61
N MET A 185 27.13 -25.54 -7.56
CA MET A 185 28.27 -24.73 -7.11
C MET A 185 28.74 -23.81 -8.25
N ILE A 186 29.05 -22.57 -7.90
CA ILE A 186 29.57 -21.55 -8.83
C ILE A 186 30.85 -20.93 -8.28
N GLU A 187 31.70 -20.47 -9.18
CA GLU A 187 32.75 -19.50 -8.83
C GLU A 187 32.11 -18.14 -8.67
N TYR A 188 31.92 -17.73 -7.42
CA TYR A 188 31.25 -16.49 -7.08
C TYR A 188 32.26 -15.36 -6.91
N SER A 189 32.14 -14.35 -7.78
CA SER A 189 32.96 -13.14 -7.80
C SER A 189 32.32 -11.96 -7.04
N GLY A 190 31.26 -12.19 -6.28
CA GLY A 190 30.55 -11.15 -5.53
C GLY A 190 29.21 -10.75 -6.17
N TYR A 191 28.54 -9.80 -5.52
CA TYR A 191 27.27 -9.24 -5.98
C TYR A 191 27.43 -7.77 -6.38
N GLU A 192 26.98 -7.43 -7.59
CA GLU A 192 26.94 -6.05 -8.08
C GLU A 192 25.49 -5.60 -8.24
N LYS A 193 25.11 -4.53 -7.55
CA LYS A 193 23.77 -3.96 -7.66
C LYS A 193 23.51 -3.47 -9.07
N CYS A 194 22.34 -3.77 -9.61
CA CYS A 194 21.95 -3.26 -10.92
C CYS A 194 21.53 -1.80 -10.80
N THR A 195 22.16 -0.93 -11.58
CA THR A 195 21.82 0.50 -11.67
C THR A 195 21.22 0.87 -13.02
N HIS A 196 21.33 -0.02 -14.01
CA HIS A 196 20.90 0.23 -15.38
C HIS A 196 20.52 -1.07 -16.11
N ILE A 197 19.43 -0.98 -16.88
CA ILE A 197 19.00 -2.02 -17.82
C ILE A 197 18.66 -1.33 -19.14
N ARG A 198 19.28 -1.76 -20.25
CA ARG A 198 19.15 -1.11 -21.57
C ARG A 198 17.70 -0.84 -22.00
N SER A 199 16.80 -1.78 -21.74
CA SER A 199 15.37 -1.71 -22.13
C SER A 199 14.45 -1.16 -21.05
N TYR A 200 14.97 -0.83 -19.86
CA TYR A 200 14.16 -0.37 -18.75
C TYR A 200 14.71 0.95 -18.20
N ARG A 201 13.89 1.99 -18.34
CA ARG A 201 14.21 3.34 -17.89
C ARG A 201 13.28 3.70 -16.73
N PRO A 202 13.76 3.76 -15.49
CA PRO A 202 12.89 3.97 -14.33
C PRO A 202 12.28 5.37 -14.29
N LYS A 203 13.00 6.39 -14.76
CA LYS A 203 12.50 7.77 -14.82
C LYS A 203 12.95 8.48 -16.10
N PRO A 204 12.14 9.40 -16.66
CA PRO A 204 12.51 10.21 -17.81
C PRO A 204 13.53 11.27 -17.44
N ILE A 205 14.07 11.95 -18.46
CA ILE A 205 14.67 13.27 -18.30
C ILE A 205 13.51 14.25 -18.29
N VAL A 206 13.39 15.03 -17.22
CA VAL A 206 12.35 16.05 -17.09
C VAL A 206 12.54 17.09 -18.19
N ARG A 207 11.46 17.36 -18.93
CA ARG A 207 11.43 18.35 -20.02
C ARG A 207 10.93 19.69 -19.47
N LYS A 208 11.73 20.74 -19.63
CA LYS A 208 11.48 22.06 -19.04
C LYS A 208 10.22 22.70 -19.61
N GLU A 209 9.99 22.51 -20.90
CA GLU A 209 8.82 23.03 -21.62
C GLU A 209 7.49 22.68 -20.91
N TYR A 210 7.32 21.42 -20.49
CA TYR A 210 6.11 20.99 -19.77
C TYR A 210 6.01 21.55 -18.34
N ILE A 211 7.14 21.78 -17.69
CA ILE A 211 7.18 22.44 -16.37
C ILE A 211 6.74 23.90 -16.52
N GLU A 212 7.25 24.60 -17.53
CA GLU A 212 6.92 26.00 -17.82
C GLU A 212 5.43 26.16 -18.21
N GLU A 213 4.91 25.27 -19.06
CA GLU A 213 3.49 25.23 -19.43
C GLU A 213 2.60 24.97 -18.20
N ALA A 214 2.94 23.99 -17.37
CA ALA A 214 2.21 23.71 -16.14
C ALA A 214 2.25 24.91 -15.17
N ALA A 215 3.42 25.50 -14.94
CA ALA A 215 3.57 26.67 -14.07
C ALA A 215 2.75 27.87 -14.58
N LYS A 216 2.70 28.10 -15.90
CA LYS A 216 1.85 29.13 -16.51
C LYS A 216 0.37 28.91 -16.17
N LEU A 217 -0.13 27.69 -16.35
CA LEU A 217 -1.52 27.37 -16.05
C LEU A 217 -1.84 27.56 -14.56
N ILE A 218 -0.95 27.12 -13.66
CA ILE A 218 -1.09 27.32 -12.21
C ILE A 218 -1.11 28.82 -11.87
N ASN A 219 -0.22 29.61 -12.48
CA ASN A 219 -0.16 31.06 -12.29
C ASN A 219 -1.38 31.81 -12.85
N GLU A 220 -2.10 31.27 -13.82
CA GLU A 220 -3.33 31.87 -14.35
C GLU A 220 -4.59 31.43 -13.57
N ALA A 221 -4.50 30.39 -12.74
CA ALA A 221 -5.63 29.77 -12.06
C ALA A 221 -6.30 30.71 -11.04
N LYS A 222 -7.64 30.71 -11.06
CA LYS A 222 -8.50 31.40 -10.08
C LYS A 222 -9.05 30.44 -9.02
N LYS A 223 -9.27 29.18 -9.38
CA LYS A 223 -9.75 28.09 -8.50
C LYS A 223 -8.86 26.85 -8.68
N PRO A 224 -7.55 26.92 -8.39
CA PRO A 224 -6.68 25.76 -8.54
C PRO A 224 -7.04 24.70 -7.51
N PHE A 225 -6.90 23.43 -7.88
CA PHE A 225 -7.13 22.33 -6.97
C PHE A 225 -6.12 21.21 -7.20
N VAL A 226 -5.41 20.83 -6.14
CA VAL A 226 -4.44 19.73 -6.17
C VAL A 226 -5.13 18.44 -5.71
N ILE A 227 -4.94 17.37 -6.47
CA ILE A 227 -5.23 16.03 -6.01
C ILE A 227 -3.93 15.23 -6.04
N PHE A 228 -3.58 14.61 -4.91
CA PHE A 228 -2.36 13.83 -4.81
C PHE A 228 -2.62 12.38 -4.41
N GLY A 229 -1.80 11.49 -4.94
CA GLY A 229 -1.80 10.07 -4.63
C GLY A 229 -0.53 9.62 -3.94
N GLN A 230 -0.38 8.30 -3.82
CA GLN A 230 0.78 7.68 -3.17
C GLN A 230 2.11 7.97 -3.87
N GLY A 231 2.11 8.46 -5.11
CA GLY A 231 3.35 8.81 -5.82
C GLY A 231 4.19 9.84 -5.07
N VAL A 232 3.57 10.71 -4.24
CA VAL A 232 4.30 11.61 -3.34
C VAL A 232 5.12 10.84 -2.30
N ILE A 233 4.54 9.81 -1.69
CA ILE A 233 5.19 8.95 -0.68
C ILE A 233 6.25 8.06 -1.35
N LEU A 234 5.91 7.42 -2.47
CA LEU A 234 6.81 6.53 -3.19
C LEU A 234 8.02 7.28 -3.75
N GLY A 235 7.83 8.50 -4.25
CA GLY A 235 8.90 9.41 -4.68
C GLY A 235 9.67 10.07 -3.52
N LYS A 236 9.28 9.84 -2.26
CA LYS A 236 9.86 10.49 -1.07
C LYS A 236 9.85 12.02 -1.18
N ALA A 237 8.79 12.56 -1.77
CA ALA A 237 8.65 13.95 -2.20
C ALA A 237 7.77 14.79 -1.25
N GLU A 238 7.49 14.30 -0.03
CA GLU A 238 6.56 14.95 0.91
C GLU A 238 6.99 16.39 1.23
N LYS A 239 8.30 16.63 1.44
CA LYS A 239 8.83 17.97 1.74
C LYS A 239 8.71 18.93 0.56
N GLU A 240 9.00 18.45 -0.64
CA GLU A 240 8.89 19.22 -1.88
C GLU A 240 7.42 19.52 -2.20
N PHE A 241 6.53 18.56 -1.96
CA PHE A 241 5.09 18.72 -2.13
C PHE A 241 4.50 19.77 -1.19
N ILE A 242 4.85 19.74 0.11
CA ILE A 242 4.40 20.77 1.07
C ILE A 242 4.84 22.17 0.60
N LYS A 243 6.12 22.34 0.23
CA LYS A 243 6.62 23.63 -0.28
C LYS A 243 5.86 24.11 -1.53
N PHE A 244 5.54 23.19 -2.43
CA PHE A 244 4.79 23.49 -3.64
C PHE A 244 3.38 24.00 -3.32
N ILE A 245 2.62 23.27 -2.49
CA ILE A 245 1.24 23.67 -2.15
C ILE A 245 1.20 24.95 -1.30
N GLU A 246 2.15 25.14 -0.37
CA GLU A 246 2.23 26.33 0.48
C GLU A 246 2.60 27.59 -0.33
N LYS A 247 3.55 27.49 -1.25
CA LYS A 247 3.93 28.61 -2.12
C LYS A 247 2.75 29.02 -3.00
N GLY A 248 2.08 28.05 -3.63
CA GLY A 248 0.93 28.36 -4.48
C GLY A 248 -0.37 28.66 -3.70
N GLY A 249 -0.42 28.43 -2.39
CA GLY A 249 -1.65 28.51 -1.60
C GLY A 249 -2.74 27.53 -2.08
N LEU A 250 -2.32 26.35 -2.57
CA LEU A 250 -3.15 25.42 -3.33
C LEU A 250 -3.92 24.48 -2.37
N PRO A 251 -5.27 24.47 -2.39
CA PRO A 251 -6.04 23.44 -1.69
C PRO A 251 -5.69 22.06 -2.25
N ALA A 252 -5.48 21.08 -1.37
CA ALA A 252 -4.98 19.76 -1.70
C ALA A 252 -5.83 18.64 -1.08
N ALA A 253 -6.37 17.78 -1.93
CA ALA A 253 -7.09 16.56 -1.55
C ALA A 253 -6.26 15.31 -1.86
N TRP A 254 -6.52 14.21 -1.15
CA TRP A 254 -5.79 12.96 -1.34
C TRP A 254 -6.68 11.80 -1.78
N THR A 255 -6.09 10.91 -2.57
CA THR A 255 -6.63 9.56 -2.74
C THR A 255 -6.42 8.75 -1.46
N ILE A 256 -7.14 7.65 -1.28
CA ILE A 256 -6.93 6.73 -0.15
C ILE A 256 -5.46 6.30 -0.01
N MET A 257 -4.78 6.09 -1.14
CA MET A 257 -3.38 5.69 -1.17
C MET A 257 -2.42 6.85 -0.91
N GLY A 258 -2.80 8.08 -1.25
CA GLY A 258 -2.04 9.30 -0.96
C GLY A 258 -2.19 9.79 0.49
N MET A 259 -3.14 9.23 1.25
CA MET A 259 -3.37 9.60 2.64
C MET A 259 -2.07 9.48 3.44
N SER A 260 -1.84 10.43 4.35
CA SER A 260 -0.63 10.60 5.17
C SER A 260 0.61 11.17 4.47
N ALA A 261 0.60 11.41 3.15
CA ALA A 261 1.75 12.07 2.50
C ALA A 261 2.05 13.47 3.08
N ILE A 262 1.03 14.12 3.64
CA ILE A 262 1.14 15.31 4.49
C ILE A 262 0.26 15.10 5.74
N PRO A 263 0.48 15.87 6.83
CA PRO A 263 -0.43 15.84 7.98
C PRO A 263 -1.87 16.13 7.55
N THR A 264 -2.84 15.31 8.00
CA THR A 264 -4.24 15.45 7.57
C THR A 264 -4.89 16.74 8.07
N ASN A 265 -4.33 17.38 9.10
CA ASN A 265 -4.75 18.68 9.64
C ASN A 265 -4.01 19.88 9.01
N HIS A 266 -3.20 19.66 7.97
CA HIS A 266 -2.48 20.75 7.30
C HIS A 266 -3.49 21.82 6.79
N PRO A 267 -3.21 23.14 6.89
CA PRO A 267 -4.20 24.18 6.56
C PRO A 267 -4.74 24.17 5.12
N LEU A 268 -3.99 23.58 4.18
CA LEU A 268 -4.38 23.39 2.78
C LEU A 268 -4.93 22.00 2.47
N ALA A 269 -4.91 21.07 3.43
CA ALA A 269 -5.47 19.73 3.30
C ALA A 269 -7.01 19.82 3.40
N VAL A 270 -7.72 19.45 2.33
CA VAL A 270 -9.19 19.62 2.24
C VAL A 270 -9.99 18.33 2.30
N GLY A 271 -9.33 17.18 2.47
CA GLY A 271 -9.98 15.89 2.68
C GLY A 271 -9.62 14.82 1.66
N MET A 272 -10.14 13.62 1.91
CA MET A 272 -10.11 12.51 0.96
C MET A 272 -11.14 12.75 -0.14
N LEU A 273 -10.89 12.30 -1.38
CA LEU A 273 -11.89 12.31 -2.45
C LEU A 273 -12.21 10.90 -2.96
N GLY A 274 -13.22 10.82 -3.83
CA GLY A 274 -13.71 9.59 -4.43
C GLY A 274 -15.05 9.14 -3.85
N MET A 275 -15.42 7.90 -4.14
CA MET A 275 -16.73 7.30 -3.87
C MET A 275 -17.20 7.50 -2.44
N HIS A 276 -16.32 7.37 -1.45
CA HIS A 276 -16.60 7.64 -0.04
C HIS A 276 -15.73 8.76 0.54
N GLY A 277 -15.30 9.70 -0.31
CA GLY A 277 -14.53 10.87 0.10
C GLY A 277 -15.37 11.94 0.80
N ASN A 278 -14.72 13.02 1.21
CA ASN A 278 -15.36 14.20 1.77
C ASN A 278 -16.18 14.95 0.71
N TYR A 279 -17.22 15.64 1.15
CA TYR A 279 -18.18 16.32 0.29
C TYR A 279 -17.53 17.42 -0.54
N GLY A 280 -16.73 18.28 0.12
CA GLY A 280 -16.06 19.42 -0.51
C GLY A 280 -15.12 19.03 -1.66
N PRO A 281 -14.11 18.16 -1.44
CA PRO A 281 -13.22 17.69 -2.50
C PRO A 281 -13.96 17.13 -3.72
N ASN A 282 -15.00 16.32 -3.51
CA ASN A 282 -15.76 15.69 -4.59
C ASN A 282 -16.58 16.70 -5.40
N LEU A 283 -17.35 17.57 -4.72
CA LEU A 283 -18.15 18.61 -5.38
C LEU A 283 -17.25 19.60 -6.14
N LEU A 284 -16.23 20.13 -5.46
CA LEU A 284 -15.39 21.21 -5.97
C LEU A 284 -14.37 20.76 -7.01
N THR A 285 -14.15 19.44 -7.19
CA THR A 285 -13.43 18.90 -8.36
C THR A 285 -14.03 19.40 -9.68
N ASN A 286 -15.37 19.48 -9.76
CA ASN A 286 -16.06 19.96 -10.96
C ASN A 286 -16.30 21.49 -10.97
N GLU A 287 -15.76 22.21 -9.98
CA GLU A 287 -15.80 23.68 -9.94
C GLU A 287 -14.43 24.34 -10.09
N CYS A 288 -13.35 23.56 -9.97
CA CYS A 288 -11.99 24.05 -10.20
C CYS A 288 -11.76 24.41 -11.67
N ASP A 289 -10.88 25.38 -11.94
CA ASP A 289 -10.49 25.80 -13.30
C ASP A 289 -9.15 25.19 -13.74
N VAL A 290 -8.29 24.83 -12.78
CA VAL A 290 -7.06 24.07 -13.00
C VAL A 290 -6.97 22.94 -11.99
N LEU A 291 -6.93 21.70 -12.50
CA LEU A 291 -6.77 20.50 -11.70
C LEU A 291 -5.33 19.99 -11.80
N ILE A 292 -4.65 19.84 -10.67
CA ILE A 292 -3.24 19.45 -10.59
C ILE A 292 -3.16 18.06 -9.95
N ALA A 293 -3.05 17.03 -10.77
CA ALA A 293 -2.91 15.64 -10.32
C ALA A 293 -1.45 15.29 -10.09
N VAL A 294 -1.08 14.89 -8.87
CA VAL A 294 0.30 14.60 -8.47
C VAL A 294 0.43 13.15 -7.99
N GLY A 295 1.12 12.31 -8.77
CA GLY A 295 1.42 10.93 -8.40
C GLY A 295 0.17 10.08 -8.16
N MET A 296 -0.82 10.21 -9.05
CA MET A 296 -2.11 9.51 -8.99
C MET A 296 -2.54 9.01 -10.38
N ARG A 297 -3.44 8.00 -10.40
CA ARG A 297 -3.82 7.25 -11.62
C ARG A 297 -5.26 7.43 -12.11
N PHE A 298 -5.99 8.45 -11.64
CA PHE A 298 -7.41 8.69 -11.96
C PHE A 298 -8.27 7.41 -11.96
N ASP A 299 -8.24 6.69 -10.83
CA ASP A 299 -9.00 5.45 -10.63
C ASP A 299 -10.52 5.69 -10.65
N ASP A 300 -11.32 4.69 -11.05
CA ASP A 300 -12.77 4.82 -11.13
C ASP A 300 -13.44 5.13 -9.78
N ARG A 301 -12.84 4.68 -8.66
CA ARG A 301 -13.31 5.02 -7.32
C ARG A 301 -13.03 6.46 -6.95
N VAL A 302 -12.15 7.15 -7.69
CA VAL A 302 -11.88 8.57 -7.53
C VAL A 302 -12.71 9.39 -8.51
N THR A 303 -12.77 8.98 -9.78
CA THR A 303 -13.40 9.80 -10.83
C THR A 303 -14.91 9.64 -10.93
N GLY A 304 -15.44 8.50 -10.53
CA GLY A 304 -16.79 8.09 -10.93
C GLY A 304 -16.90 8.12 -12.46
N ARG A 305 -17.96 8.76 -12.98
CA ARG A 305 -18.16 8.93 -14.42
C ARG A 305 -17.15 9.88 -15.09
N LEU A 306 -16.27 9.31 -15.92
CA LEU A 306 -15.25 10.04 -16.69
C LEU A 306 -15.82 11.06 -17.67
N ASP A 307 -17.03 10.86 -18.20
CA ASP A 307 -17.68 11.82 -19.11
C ASP A 307 -18.12 13.11 -18.40
N LYS A 308 -18.25 13.07 -17.07
CA LYS A 308 -18.57 14.24 -16.23
C LYS A 308 -17.38 14.77 -15.43
N TYR A 309 -16.27 14.04 -15.37
CA TYR A 309 -15.15 14.38 -14.49
C TYR A 309 -14.34 15.56 -15.03
N ALA A 310 -14.27 16.65 -14.25
CA ALA A 310 -13.42 17.81 -14.44
C ALA A 310 -13.40 18.41 -15.88
N LYS A 311 -14.52 18.36 -16.61
CA LYS A 311 -14.60 18.81 -18.02
C LYS A 311 -14.40 20.31 -18.22
N GLN A 312 -14.61 21.09 -17.16
CA GLN A 312 -14.42 22.54 -17.14
C GLN A 312 -12.97 22.95 -16.85
N ALA A 313 -12.13 22.05 -16.33
CA ALA A 313 -10.79 22.37 -15.84
C ALA A 313 -9.71 22.07 -16.88
N LYS A 314 -8.63 22.85 -16.84
CA LYS A 314 -7.36 22.46 -17.44
C LYS A 314 -6.66 21.46 -16.52
N VAL A 315 -6.27 20.30 -17.03
CA VAL A 315 -5.69 19.22 -16.21
C VAL A 315 -4.18 19.18 -16.38
N ILE A 316 -3.44 19.28 -15.28
CA ILE A 316 -2.00 19.06 -15.22
C ILE A 316 -1.79 17.72 -14.52
N HIS A 317 -1.06 16.79 -15.15
CA HIS A 317 -0.85 15.45 -14.61
C HIS A 317 0.64 15.17 -14.46
N LEU A 318 1.10 15.09 -13.21
CA LEU A 318 2.46 14.70 -12.86
C LEU A 318 2.47 13.20 -12.53
N ASP A 319 3.15 12.41 -13.35
CA ASP A 319 3.34 10.99 -13.08
C ASP A 319 4.69 10.50 -13.62
N ILE A 320 5.25 9.48 -12.97
CA ILE A 320 6.50 8.83 -13.37
C ILE A 320 6.26 7.82 -14.49
N ASP A 321 5.06 7.23 -14.53
CA ASP A 321 4.67 6.22 -15.50
C ASP A 321 3.98 6.88 -16.71
N PRO A 322 4.60 6.85 -17.90
CA PRO A 322 4.00 7.47 -19.07
C PRO A 322 2.69 6.79 -19.49
N ALA A 323 2.46 5.53 -19.08
CA ALA A 323 1.21 4.82 -19.36
C ALA A 323 0.02 5.34 -18.52
N GLU A 324 0.27 6.13 -17.47
CA GLU A 324 -0.78 6.75 -16.66
C GLU A 324 -1.23 8.10 -17.22
N ILE A 325 -0.35 8.80 -17.93
CA ILE A 325 -0.68 10.07 -18.60
C ILE A 325 -1.69 9.81 -19.72
N ASP A 326 -2.76 10.61 -19.77
CA ASP A 326 -3.85 10.51 -20.75
C ASP A 326 -4.64 9.20 -20.76
N LYS A 327 -4.39 8.28 -19.82
CA LYS A 327 -5.05 6.96 -19.81
C LYS A 327 -6.56 7.04 -19.60
N ASN A 328 -6.97 7.72 -18.52
CA ASN A 328 -8.38 7.84 -18.12
C ASN A 328 -8.91 9.27 -18.30
N VAL A 329 -8.11 10.27 -17.91
CA VAL A 329 -8.42 11.69 -18.05
C VAL A 329 -7.36 12.31 -18.95
N LYS A 330 -7.80 12.99 -20.02
CA LYS A 330 -6.90 13.69 -20.93
C LYS A 330 -6.26 14.88 -20.20
N ALA A 331 -4.94 14.89 -20.10
CA ALA A 331 -4.19 16.01 -19.54
C ALA A 331 -4.08 17.15 -20.56
N THR A 332 -4.23 18.38 -20.10
CA THR A 332 -3.80 19.57 -20.83
C THR A 332 -2.28 19.65 -20.89
N VAL A 333 -1.61 19.34 -19.76
CA VAL A 333 -0.14 19.25 -19.67
C VAL A 333 0.24 17.99 -18.91
N GLY A 334 0.90 17.05 -19.59
CA GLY A 334 1.46 15.84 -18.98
C GLY A 334 2.90 16.06 -18.55
N VAL A 335 3.14 16.20 -17.25
CA VAL A 335 4.48 16.35 -16.66
C VAL A 335 5.03 14.97 -16.33
N TRP A 336 5.67 14.34 -17.31
CA TRP A 336 6.28 13.03 -17.13
C TRP A 336 7.60 13.13 -16.34
N GLY A 337 7.61 12.62 -15.11
CA GLY A 337 8.79 12.66 -14.24
C GLY A 337 8.53 12.22 -12.80
N ASP A 338 9.62 12.03 -12.06
CA ASP A 338 9.56 11.79 -10.62
C ASP A 338 9.11 13.07 -9.90
N CYS A 339 8.08 12.98 -9.05
CA CYS A 339 7.59 14.11 -8.27
C CYS A 339 8.68 14.76 -7.41
N LYS A 340 9.69 13.99 -6.97
CA LYS A 340 10.85 14.51 -6.23
C LYS A 340 11.65 15.54 -7.02
N GLU A 341 11.67 15.40 -8.35
CA GLU A 341 12.41 16.28 -9.27
C GLU A 341 11.50 17.35 -9.88
N THR A 342 10.27 17.00 -10.25
CA THR A 342 9.35 17.90 -10.96
C THR A 342 8.74 18.96 -10.04
N LEU A 343 8.43 18.63 -8.79
CA LEU A 343 7.82 19.57 -7.84
C LEU A 343 8.74 20.76 -7.50
N PRO A 344 10.06 20.60 -7.24
CA PRO A 344 10.96 21.74 -7.06
C PRO A 344 10.99 22.68 -8.27
N LEU A 345 11.11 22.13 -9.48
CA LEU A 345 11.18 22.92 -10.72
C LEU A 345 9.88 23.71 -10.95
N LEU A 346 8.72 23.10 -10.70
CA LEU A 346 7.43 23.80 -10.74
C LEU A 346 7.36 24.88 -9.65
N THR A 347 7.80 24.55 -8.43
CA THR A 347 7.79 25.47 -7.30
C THR A 347 8.59 26.73 -7.60
N GLU A 348 9.72 26.64 -8.29
CA GLU A 348 10.52 27.81 -8.69
C GLU A 348 9.75 28.78 -9.59
N LEU A 349 8.93 28.27 -10.51
CA LEU A 349 8.25 29.06 -11.54
C LEU A 349 6.85 29.56 -11.13
N ILE A 350 6.21 28.95 -10.13
CA ILE A 350 4.92 29.44 -9.64
C ILE A 350 5.07 30.69 -8.77
N GLN A 351 4.07 31.56 -8.80
CA GLN A 351 3.97 32.76 -8.01
C GLN A 351 3.46 32.44 -6.60
N GLN A 352 3.89 33.21 -5.59
CA GLN A 352 3.29 33.14 -4.27
C GLN A 352 1.85 33.64 -4.33
N LYS A 353 0.89 32.79 -3.95
CA LYS A 353 -0.55 33.14 -3.98
C LYS A 353 -1.29 32.60 -2.76
N VAL A 354 -2.49 33.13 -2.55
CA VAL A 354 -3.46 32.65 -1.56
C VAL A 354 -4.86 32.72 -2.16
N TYR A 355 -5.71 31.75 -1.81
CA TYR A 355 -7.07 31.63 -2.34
C TYR A 355 -8.11 31.56 -1.21
N PRO A 356 -8.25 32.61 -0.37
CA PRO A 356 -9.10 32.56 0.83
C PRO A 356 -10.58 32.29 0.50
N GLN A 357 -11.10 32.89 -0.58
CA GLN A 357 -12.50 32.66 -1.00
C GLN A 357 -12.72 31.23 -1.50
N TRP A 358 -11.74 30.65 -2.21
CA TRP A 358 -11.82 29.28 -2.71
C TRP A 358 -11.71 28.27 -1.56
N LEU A 359 -10.72 28.44 -0.66
CA LEU A 359 -10.59 27.64 0.56
C LEU A 359 -11.83 27.71 1.46
N LYS A 360 -12.49 28.88 1.53
CA LYS A 360 -13.74 29.02 2.27
C LYS A 360 -14.83 28.09 1.71
N GLN A 361 -14.91 27.87 0.39
CA GLN A 361 -15.90 26.95 -0.18
C GLN A 361 -15.68 25.50 0.28
N PHE A 362 -14.44 25.04 0.41
CA PHE A 362 -14.15 23.74 1.01
C PHE A 362 -14.61 23.68 2.47
N LYS A 363 -14.30 24.72 3.27
CA LYS A 363 -14.72 24.80 4.68
C LYS A 363 -16.24 24.83 4.85
N ASP A 364 -16.94 25.57 3.99
CA ASP A 364 -18.40 25.63 3.97
C ASP A 364 -18.98 24.23 3.65
N CYS A 365 -18.34 23.46 2.76
CA CYS A 365 -18.70 22.07 2.48
C CYS A 365 -18.41 21.13 3.66
N THR A 366 -17.25 21.27 4.31
CA THR A 366 -16.91 20.51 5.52
C THR A 366 -17.92 20.75 6.62
N THR A 367 -18.35 22.00 6.86
CA THR A 367 -19.36 22.32 7.88
C THR A 367 -20.68 21.59 7.58
N LYS A 368 -21.13 21.58 6.32
CA LYS A 368 -22.35 20.85 5.92
C LYS A 368 -22.22 19.34 6.15
N GLU A 369 -21.07 18.77 5.84
CA GLU A 369 -20.77 17.36 6.04
C GLU A 369 -20.67 17.01 7.54
N GLU A 370 -20.09 17.92 8.34
CA GLU A 370 -20.02 17.80 9.80
C GLU A 370 -21.40 17.67 10.41
N ASP A 371 -22.31 18.58 10.03
CA ASP A 371 -23.67 18.62 10.55
C ASP A 371 -24.51 17.41 10.14
N LYS A 372 -24.36 16.92 8.90
CA LYS A 372 -25.20 15.84 8.35
C LYS A 372 -24.67 14.43 8.58
N VAL A 373 -23.35 14.26 8.71
CA VAL A 373 -22.71 12.93 8.66
C VAL A 373 -21.75 12.72 9.81
N ILE A 374 -20.75 13.60 9.95
CA ILE A 374 -19.59 13.33 10.82
C ILE A 374 -19.99 13.38 12.30
N LYS A 375 -20.83 14.34 12.69
CA LYS A 375 -21.20 14.52 14.10
C LYS A 375 -21.82 13.27 14.72
N ASP A 376 -22.79 12.67 14.04
CA ASP A 376 -23.52 11.50 14.55
C ASP A 376 -22.68 10.22 14.46
N GLU A 377 -21.78 10.12 13.47
CA GLU A 377 -20.86 8.98 13.34
C GLU A 377 -19.73 9.04 14.37
N LEU A 378 -19.28 10.22 14.80
CA LEU A 378 -18.21 10.37 15.81
C LEU A 378 -18.72 10.51 17.24
N ASN A 379 -19.92 11.07 17.43
CA ASN A 379 -20.54 11.32 18.73
C ASN A 379 -22.00 10.83 18.74
N PRO A 380 -22.23 9.53 18.54
CA PRO A 380 -23.58 8.96 18.53
C PRO A 380 -24.29 9.14 19.87
N THR A 381 -25.60 9.41 19.83
CA THR A 381 -26.42 9.64 21.03
C THR A 381 -27.10 8.39 21.59
N GLY A 382 -27.33 7.36 20.76
CA GLY A 382 -27.92 6.07 21.18
C GLY A 382 -26.93 5.18 21.93
N ASP A 383 -27.32 3.97 22.36
CA ASP A 383 -26.44 3.09 23.14
C ASP A 383 -25.39 2.31 22.31
N THR A 384 -25.63 2.20 21.01
CA THR A 384 -24.79 1.45 20.07
C THR A 384 -23.53 2.23 19.68
N LEU A 385 -22.39 1.56 19.71
CA LEU A 385 -21.11 2.10 19.22
C LEU A 385 -21.12 2.20 17.68
N THR A 386 -20.67 3.33 17.15
CA THR A 386 -20.37 3.50 15.71
C THR A 386 -18.91 3.17 15.45
N MET A 387 -18.56 2.86 14.19
CA MET A 387 -17.15 2.65 13.85
C MET A 387 -16.36 3.97 13.99
N GLY A 388 -16.95 5.10 13.60
CA GLY A 388 -16.32 6.42 13.73
C GLY A 388 -15.97 6.82 15.15
N GLU A 389 -16.85 6.59 16.12
CA GLU A 389 -16.60 6.84 17.54
C GLU A 389 -15.36 6.05 18.04
N VAL A 390 -15.25 4.79 17.62
CA VAL A 390 -14.11 3.92 17.95
C VAL A 390 -12.81 4.46 17.35
N ILE A 391 -12.82 4.81 16.06
CA ILE A 391 -11.65 5.36 15.37
C ILE A 391 -11.21 6.70 15.96
N ASN A 392 -12.15 7.61 16.24
CA ASN A 392 -11.86 8.91 16.84
C ASN A 392 -11.25 8.75 18.24
N THR A 393 -11.80 7.85 19.05
CA THR A 393 -11.25 7.56 20.38
C THR A 393 -9.83 6.97 20.29
N LEU A 394 -9.61 6.00 19.40
CA LEU A 394 -8.28 5.42 19.13
C LEU A 394 -7.29 6.51 18.68
N ASN A 395 -7.71 7.39 17.78
CA ASN A 395 -6.87 8.44 17.23
C ASN A 395 -6.45 9.45 18.31
N GLY A 396 -7.37 9.86 19.19
CA GLY A 396 -7.06 10.71 20.34
C GLY A 396 -6.07 10.08 21.33
N LEU A 397 -6.15 8.75 21.54
CA LEU A 397 -5.21 8.03 22.41
C LEU A 397 -3.83 7.83 21.80
N THR A 398 -3.75 7.74 20.47
CA THR A 398 -2.49 7.57 19.72
C THR A 398 -1.89 8.89 19.25
N GLY A 399 -2.58 10.02 19.46
CA GLY A 399 -2.16 11.34 19.00
C GLY A 399 -2.09 11.49 17.48
N GLY A 400 -2.63 10.54 16.70
CA GLY A 400 -2.48 10.51 15.23
C GLY A 400 -1.12 10.01 14.72
N ASP A 401 -0.32 9.36 15.57
CA ASP A 401 1.04 8.90 15.24
C ASP A 401 1.15 7.40 14.91
N ALA A 402 0.07 6.62 15.14
CA ALA A 402 0.05 5.20 14.83
C ALA A 402 0.06 4.94 13.31
N ILE A 403 0.66 3.82 12.90
CA ILE A 403 0.42 3.23 11.58
C ILE A 403 -0.92 2.50 11.66
N VAL A 404 -1.85 2.92 10.83
CA VAL A 404 -3.14 2.28 10.64
C VAL A 404 -3.04 1.34 9.46
N VAL A 405 -3.32 0.07 9.72
CA VAL A 405 -3.39 -0.98 8.70
C VAL A 405 -4.83 -1.45 8.59
N THR A 406 -5.49 -1.23 7.46
CA THR A 406 -6.90 -1.58 7.31
C THR A 406 -7.10 -2.78 6.43
N ASP A 407 -8.14 -3.55 6.75
CA ASP A 407 -8.69 -4.55 5.84
C ASP A 407 -9.68 -3.85 4.89
N VAL A 408 -10.50 -4.60 4.17
CA VAL A 408 -11.37 -4.04 3.13
C VAL A 408 -12.83 -4.06 3.54
N GLY A 409 -13.51 -2.91 3.43
CA GLY A 409 -14.94 -2.77 3.73
C GLY A 409 -15.30 -1.42 4.34
N GLN A 410 -16.38 -1.38 5.13
CA GLN A 410 -16.82 -0.12 5.77
C GLN A 410 -15.80 0.40 6.79
N HIS A 411 -15.22 -0.48 7.60
CA HIS A 411 -14.18 -0.13 8.57
C HIS A 411 -12.96 0.53 7.90
N GLN A 412 -12.60 0.12 6.68
CA GLN A 412 -11.56 0.75 5.87
C GLN A 412 -11.89 2.21 5.59
N MET A 413 -13.09 2.46 5.05
CA MET A 413 -13.53 3.81 4.71
C MET A 413 -13.66 4.69 5.96
N VAL A 414 -14.22 4.16 7.04
CA VAL A 414 -14.32 4.86 8.33
C VAL A 414 -12.94 5.22 8.86
N ALA A 415 -11.98 4.29 8.84
CA ALA A 415 -10.61 4.56 9.27
C ALA A 415 -9.96 5.67 8.41
N CYS A 416 -10.07 5.59 7.08
CA CYS A 416 -9.50 6.60 6.20
C CYS A 416 -10.19 7.98 6.28
N ARG A 417 -11.46 8.03 6.71
CA ARG A 417 -12.21 9.29 6.87
C ARG A 417 -11.95 9.98 8.21
N TYR A 418 -11.79 9.21 9.29
CA TYR A 418 -11.79 9.75 10.65
C TYR A 418 -10.46 9.60 11.40
N ALA A 419 -9.49 8.88 10.87
CA ALA A 419 -8.14 8.87 11.46
C ALA A 419 -7.37 10.12 11.05
N HIS A 420 -6.89 10.91 12.02
CA HIS A 420 -5.86 11.91 11.77
C HIS A 420 -4.49 11.24 11.71
N MET A 421 -3.65 11.69 10.77
CA MET A 421 -2.32 11.14 10.57
C MET A 421 -1.32 12.28 10.47
N ASN A 422 -0.34 12.30 11.37
CA ASN A 422 0.69 13.34 11.41
C ASN A 422 1.95 12.97 10.62
N GLN A 423 2.18 11.67 10.42
CA GLN A 423 3.41 11.14 9.84
C GLN A 423 3.13 10.45 8.50
N SER A 424 4.07 10.51 7.56
CA SER A 424 4.01 9.75 6.31
C SER A 424 4.04 8.24 6.58
N LYS A 425 3.56 7.47 5.59
CA LYS A 425 3.47 6.00 5.65
C LYS A 425 2.63 5.50 6.84
N SER A 426 1.60 6.24 7.21
CA SER A 426 0.70 5.88 8.31
C SER A 426 -0.58 5.21 7.86
N ASN A 427 -0.92 5.28 6.56
CA ASN A 427 -2.03 4.55 5.98
C ASN A 427 -1.52 3.36 5.16
N ILE A 428 -1.79 2.14 5.60
CA ILE A 428 -1.45 0.91 4.88
C ILE A 428 -2.73 0.12 4.62
N THR A 429 -3.14 0.04 3.37
CA THR A 429 -4.36 -0.65 2.96
C THR A 429 -4.21 -1.26 1.57
N SER A 430 -4.96 -2.33 1.29
CA SER A 430 -5.24 -2.75 -0.08
C SER A 430 -6.30 -1.82 -0.68
N GLY A 431 -5.90 -0.99 -1.65
CA GLY A 431 -6.79 0.00 -2.26
C GLY A 431 -7.23 -0.39 -3.65
N GLY A 432 -6.27 -0.71 -4.52
CA GLY A 432 -6.51 -0.97 -5.94
C GLY A 432 -7.18 -2.31 -6.20
N LEU A 433 -6.71 -3.39 -5.57
CA LEU A 433 -7.35 -4.71 -5.70
C LEU A 433 -8.49 -4.90 -4.68
N GLY A 434 -8.37 -4.31 -3.49
CA GLY A 434 -9.37 -4.45 -2.44
C GLY A 434 -9.40 -5.86 -1.83
N THR A 435 -8.23 -6.39 -1.48
CA THR A 435 -8.05 -7.74 -0.93
C THR A 435 -8.49 -7.83 0.53
N MET A 436 -9.60 -8.52 0.82
CA MET A 436 -9.96 -8.90 2.19
C MET A 436 -8.95 -9.89 2.79
N GLY A 437 -8.68 -9.79 4.10
CA GLY A 437 -7.65 -10.58 4.79
C GLY A 437 -6.25 -9.96 4.71
N PHE A 438 -6.11 -8.76 4.15
CA PHE A 438 -4.83 -8.07 3.99
C PHE A 438 -4.25 -7.59 5.34
N ALA A 439 -5.10 -7.09 6.24
CA ALA A 439 -4.66 -6.25 7.36
C ALA A 439 -3.78 -6.97 8.39
N LEU A 440 -4.17 -8.18 8.81
CA LEU A 440 -3.44 -8.91 9.84
C LEU A 440 -1.99 -9.22 9.40
N PRO A 441 -1.75 -9.88 8.25
CA PRO A 441 -0.39 -10.09 7.77
C PRO A 441 0.34 -8.77 7.45
N ALA A 442 -0.32 -7.80 6.83
CA ALA A 442 0.31 -6.51 6.54
C ALA A 442 0.71 -5.75 7.82
N ALA A 443 -0.04 -5.87 8.92
CA ALA A 443 0.32 -5.25 10.20
C ALA A 443 1.53 -5.93 10.86
N ILE A 444 1.65 -7.25 10.75
CA ILE A 444 2.86 -7.98 11.14
C ILE A 444 4.06 -7.40 10.37
N GLY A 445 3.95 -7.33 9.05
CA GLY A 445 4.96 -6.75 8.17
C GLY A 445 5.32 -5.31 8.52
N ALA A 446 4.32 -4.45 8.70
CA ALA A 446 4.50 -3.05 9.04
C ALA A 446 5.25 -2.88 10.36
N LYS A 447 5.00 -3.76 11.35
CA LYS A 447 5.75 -3.73 12.62
C LYS A 447 7.22 -4.07 12.43
N TYR A 448 7.57 -4.97 11.52
CA TYR A 448 8.97 -5.20 11.13
C TYR A 448 9.58 -4.04 10.36
N GLY A 449 8.79 -3.35 9.53
CA GLY A 449 9.24 -2.19 8.75
C GLY A 449 9.38 -0.90 9.57
N ALA A 450 8.68 -0.80 10.71
CA ALA A 450 8.68 0.34 11.62
C ALA A 450 8.59 -0.13 13.09
N PRO A 451 9.65 -0.75 13.64
CA PRO A 451 9.62 -1.39 14.97
C PRO A 451 9.28 -0.42 16.11
N ASP A 452 9.62 0.86 15.97
CA ASP A 452 9.41 1.88 17.01
C ASP A 452 8.01 2.50 16.95
N ARG A 453 7.23 2.25 15.90
CA ARG A 453 5.88 2.82 15.74
C ARG A 453 4.83 1.87 16.30
N THR A 454 3.76 2.46 16.83
CA THR A 454 2.54 1.71 17.17
C THR A 454 1.85 1.32 15.87
N VAL A 455 1.56 0.03 15.70
CA VAL A 455 0.85 -0.50 14.52
C VAL A 455 -0.50 -1.04 14.97
N VAL A 456 -1.57 -0.49 14.40
CA VAL A 456 -2.95 -0.90 14.69
C VAL A 456 -3.57 -1.47 13.43
N ALA A 457 -3.91 -2.76 13.47
CA ALA A 457 -4.68 -3.44 12.45
C ALA A 457 -6.17 -3.20 12.72
N ILE A 458 -6.86 -2.49 11.82
CA ILE A 458 -8.29 -2.21 11.89
C ILE A 458 -9.00 -3.14 10.91
N ILE A 459 -9.70 -4.13 11.43
CA ILE A 459 -10.17 -5.28 10.66
C ILE A 459 -11.68 -5.44 10.84
N GLY A 460 -12.40 -5.75 9.75
CA GLY A 460 -13.77 -6.24 9.84
C GLY A 460 -13.82 -7.70 10.29
N ASP A 461 -14.93 -8.12 10.87
CA ASP A 461 -15.18 -9.50 11.32
C ASP A 461 -15.17 -10.53 10.17
N GLY A 462 -15.58 -10.15 8.95
CA GLY A 462 -15.41 -11.01 7.77
C GLY A 462 -13.97 -11.06 7.25
N GLY A 463 -13.24 -9.94 7.32
CA GLY A 463 -11.87 -9.85 6.83
C GLY A 463 -10.89 -10.64 7.68
N VAL A 464 -11.00 -10.54 9.02
CA VAL A 464 -10.11 -11.26 9.94
C VAL A 464 -10.15 -12.76 9.73
N GLN A 465 -11.31 -13.32 9.38
CA GLN A 465 -11.50 -14.76 9.17
C GLN A 465 -10.75 -15.30 7.94
N MET A 466 -10.39 -14.45 6.97
CA MET A 466 -9.67 -14.89 5.77
C MET A 466 -8.21 -15.24 6.04
N THR A 467 -7.58 -14.60 7.04
CA THR A 467 -6.15 -14.79 7.35
C THR A 467 -5.89 -14.97 8.85
N ILE A 468 -6.90 -15.38 9.62
CA ILE A 468 -6.82 -15.53 11.09
C ILE A 468 -5.71 -16.47 11.56
N GLN A 469 -5.29 -17.42 10.71
CA GLN A 469 -4.16 -18.30 10.98
C GLN A 469 -2.86 -17.53 11.27
N GLU A 470 -2.71 -16.29 10.79
CA GLU A 470 -1.53 -15.46 11.05
C GLU A 470 -1.40 -15.00 12.51
N LEU A 471 -2.43 -15.22 13.34
CA LEU A 471 -2.26 -15.21 14.81
C LEU A 471 -1.16 -16.20 15.26
N GLY A 472 -0.97 -17.31 14.53
CA GLY A 472 0.13 -18.25 14.76
C GLY A 472 1.51 -17.64 14.49
N THR A 473 1.62 -16.74 13.51
CA THR A 473 2.84 -15.97 13.22
C THR A 473 3.10 -14.99 14.36
N ILE A 474 2.05 -14.31 14.84
CA ILE A 474 2.15 -13.42 16.00
C ILE A 474 2.59 -14.18 17.25
N MET A 475 2.00 -15.33 17.53
CA MET A 475 2.35 -16.19 18.65
C MET A 475 3.84 -16.57 18.64
N GLN A 476 4.35 -16.98 17.48
CA GLN A 476 5.71 -17.49 17.34
C GLN A 476 6.76 -16.37 17.45
N PHE A 477 6.54 -15.25 16.76
CA PHE A 477 7.55 -14.19 16.63
C PHE A 477 7.31 -12.97 17.53
N LYS A 478 6.14 -12.90 18.16
CA LYS A 478 5.71 -11.85 19.09
C LYS A 478 5.92 -10.41 18.56
N PRO A 479 5.63 -10.10 17.28
CA PRO A 479 5.56 -8.71 16.84
C PRO A 479 4.48 -7.99 17.65
N ASP A 480 4.72 -6.75 18.02
CA ASP A 480 3.80 -5.94 18.82
C ASP A 480 2.76 -5.25 17.92
N VAL A 481 1.69 -5.98 17.59
CA VAL A 481 0.59 -5.54 16.72
C VAL A 481 -0.71 -5.40 17.52
N LYS A 482 -1.35 -4.24 17.43
CA LYS A 482 -2.65 -4.01 18.09
C LYS A 482 -3.76 -4.39 17.12
N ILE A 483 -4.56 -5.40 17.45
CA ILE A 483 -5.58 -5.95 16.55
C ILE A 483 -6.94 -5.44 17.01
N LEU A 484 -7.55 -4.55 16.24
CA LEU A 484 -8.87 -3.97 16.50
C LEU A 484 -9.88 -4.53 15.49
N ILE A 485 -10.78 -5.39 15.96
CA ILE A 485 -11.88 -5.93 15.15
C ILE A 485 -13.12 -5.05 15.36
N LEU A 486 -13.63 -4.45 14.29
CA LEU A 486 -14.93 -3.76 14.27
C LEU A 486 -15.99 -4.73 13.78
N ASN A 487 -16.68 -5.39 14.72
CA ASN A 487 -17.63 -6.45 14.41
C ASN A 487 -19.05 -5.88 14.31
N ASN A 488 -19.57 -5.83 13.08
CA ASN A 488 -20.97 -5.51 12.79
C ASN A 488 -21.80 -6.74 12.40
N SER A 489 -21.21 -7.94 12.42
CA SER A 489 -21.83 -9.22 12.02
C SER A 489 -22.29 -9.26 10.57
N PHE A 490 -21.69 -8.43 9.71
CA PHE A 490 -22.01 -8.34 8.30
C PHE A 490 -20.76 -8.16 7.43
N LEU A 491 -20.84 -8.61 6.18
CA LEU A 491 -20.06 -8.07 5.09
C LEU A 491 -20.58 -6.66 4.75
N GLY A 492 -20.32 -5.71 5.66
CA GLY A 492 -21.05 -4.44 5.76
C GLY A 492 -21.06 -3.60 4.48
N MET A 493 -19.95 -3.59 3.72
CA MET A 493 -19.90 -2.85 2.46
C MET A 493 -20.87 -3.46 1.43
N VAL A 494 -20.90 -4.78 1.28
CA VAL A 494 -21.84 -5.46 0.37
C VAL A 494 -23.27 -5.31 0.87
N ARG A 495 -23.50 -5.40 2.20
CA ARG A 495 -24.81 -5.17 2.82
C ARG A 495 -25.35 -3.78 2.52
N GLN A 496 -24.53 -2.73 2.65
CA GLN A 496 -24.91 -1.35 2.29
C GLN A 496 -25.38 -1.27 0.83
N TRP A 497 -24.66 -1.88 -0.10
CA TRP A 497 -25.08 -1.88 -1.51
C TRP A 497 -26.39 -2.63 -1.76
N GLN A 498 -26.60 -3.75 -1.07
CA GLN A 498 -27.85 -4.51 -1.13
C GLN A 498 -29.04 -3.74 -0.53
N GLU A 499 -28.80 -2.99 0.54
CA GLU A 499 -29.77 -2.09 1.17
C GLU A 499 -30.19 -0.98 0.20
N LEU A 500 -29.22 -0.26 -0.36
CA LEU A 500 -29.47 0.96 -1.14
C LEU A 500 -29.99 0.66 -2.55
N PHE A 501 -29.51 -0.40 -3.20
CA PHE A 501 -29.76 -0.64 -4.64
C PHE A 501 -30.49 -1.95 -4.94
N HIS A 502 -30.72 -2.82 -3.95
CA HIS A 502 -31.36 -4.13 -4.14
C HIS A 502 -32.50 -4.40 -3.15
N GLN A 503 -33.25 -3.36 -2.76
CA GLN A 503 -34.48 -3.50 -1.96
C GLN A 503 -34.27 -4.23 -0.62
N ASN A 504 -33.11 -4.05 0.02
CA ASN A 504 -32.75 -4.73 1.28
C ASN A 504 -32.73 -6.26 1.16
N ARG A 505 -32.46 -6.80 -0.04
CA ARG A 505 -32.31 -8.25 -0.25
C ARG A 505 -30.92 -8.69 0.21
N TYR A 506 -30.77 -8.88 1.52
CA TYR A 506 -29.52 -9.29 2.15
C TYR A 506 -29.15 -10.73 1.77
N SER A 507 -28.26 -10.88 0.79
CA SER A 507 -27.91 -12.16 0.19
C SER A 507 -26.48 -12.54 0.58
N PHE A 508 -26.34 -13.52 1.47
CA PHE A 508 -25.06 -14.07 1.96
C PHE A 508 -24.10 -13.03 2.55
N VAL A 509 -24.65 -11.99 3.18
CA VAL A 509 -23.87 -10.92 3.82
C VAL A 509 -23.92 -10.94 5.34
N ASP A 510 -24.89 -11.60 5.96
CA ASP A 510 -24.88 -11.87 7.40
C ASP A 510 -23.82 -12.94 7.67
N ILE A 511 -22.86 -12.62 8.53
CA ILE A 511 -21.72 -13.50 8.81
C ILE A 511 -21.69 -13.86 10.30
N THR A 512 -21.70 -15.16 10.57
CA THR A 512 -21.48 -15.67 11.92
C THR A 512 -19.98 -15.64 12.22
N SER A 513 -19.60 -14.91 13.27
CA SER A 513 -18.22 -14.84 13.74
C SER A 513 -17.93 -15.89 14.81
N PRO A 514 -16.70 -16.45 14.88
CA PRO A 514 -16.26 -17.21 16.05
C PRO A 514 -16.07 -16.28 17.27
N ASP A 515 -15.87 -16.86 18.44
CA ASP A 515 -15.35 -16.10 19.58
C ASP A 515 -13.88 -15.73 19.31
N PHE A 516 -13.64 -14.52 18.81
CA PHE A 516 -12.29 -14.06 18.47
C PHE A 516 -11.36 -13.98 19.67
N VAL A 517 -11.88 -13.73 20.88
CA VAL A 517 -11.06 -13.71 22.11
C VAL A 517 -10.62 -15.12 22.45
N GLN A 518 -11.50 -16.10 22.36
CA GLN A 518 -11.15 -17.51 22.56
C GLN A 518 -10.18 -18.02 21.50
N VAL A 519 -10.36 -17.63 20.23
CA VAL A 519 -9.42 -17.95 19.14
C VAL A 519 -8.04 -17.33 19.41
N ALA A 520 -7.97 -16.04 19.77
CA ALA A 520 -6.72 -15.38 20.13
C ALA A 520 -6.02 -16.05 21.32
N LYS A 521 -6.79 -16.42 22.35
CA LYS A 521 -6.29 -17.15 23.51
C LYS A 521 -5.69 -18.51 23.12
N GLY A 522 -6.24 -19.18 22.11
CA GLY A 522 -5.66 -20.41 21.53
C GLY A 522 -4.27 -20.21 20.93
N TYR A 523 -3.94 -18.99 20.51
CA TYR A 523 -2.62 -18.56 20.03
C TYR A 523 -1.80 -17.82 21.11
N TYR A 524 -2.20 -17.88 22.38
CA TYR A 524 -1.56 -17.18 23.50
C TYR A 524 -1.52 -15.65 23.35
N ILE A 525 -2.52 -15.07 22.69
CA ILE A 525 -2.69 -13.64 22.53
C ILE A 525 -3.83 -13.20 23.46
N ASP A 526 -3.55 -12.24 24.33
CA ASP A 526 -4.56 -11.66 25.20
C ASP A 526 -5.59 -10.89 24.38
N GLY A 527 -6.84 -10.90 24.83
CA GLY A 527 -7.86 -10.13 24.16
C GLY A 527 -9.11 -9.89 25.00
N GLN A 528 -9.92 -8.97 24.50
CA GLN A 528 -11.17 -8.56 25.12
C GLN A 528 -12.21 -8.28 24.03
N SER A 529 -13.47 -8.57 24.34
CA SER A 529 -14.62 -8.14 23.54
C SER A 529 -15.47 -7.15 24.35
N ILE A 530 -15.93 -6.08 23.71
CA ILE A 530 -16.81 -5.08 24.31
C ILE A 530 -17.99 -4.75 23.39
N ASN A 531 -19.11 -4.36 24.00
CA ASN A 531 -20.31 -3.88 23.34
C ASN A 531 -20.94 -2.65 24.02
N GLU A 532 -20.31 -2.13 25.09
CA GLU A 532 -20.79 -0.99 25.88
C GLU A 532 -19.88 0.21 25.67
N ARG A 533 -20.46 1.39 25.35
CA ARG A 533 -19.71 2.64 25.16
C ARG A 533 -18.84 3.03 26.36
N SER A 534 -19.35 2.83 27.58
CA SER A 534 -18.63 3.15 28.83
C SER A 534 -17.27 2.44 28.95
N LYS A 535 -17.10 1.29 28.28
CA LYS A 535 -15.87 0.49 28.30
C LYS A 535 -14.89 0.85 27.17
N LEU A 536 -15.32 1.58 26.14
CA LEU A 536 -14.54 1.82 24.91
C LEU A 536 -13.15 2.40 25.18
N LYS A 537 -13.09 3.56 25.86
CA LYS A 537 -11.82 4.24 26.13
C LYS A 537 -10.86 3.38 26.96
N GLY A 538 -11.39 2.69 27.98
CA GLY A 538 -10.60 1.81 28.85
C GLY A 538 -10.05 0.59 28.11
N ALA A 539 -10.85 -0.03 27.25
CA ALA A 539 -10.43 -1.19 26.45
C ALA A 539 -9.37 -0.81 25.41
N LEU A 540 -9.54 0.33 24.70
CA LEU A 540 -8.54 0.84 23.78
C LEU A 540 -7.23 1.18 24.48
N GLN A 541 -7.27 1.83 25.65
CA GLN A 541 -6.07 2.12 26.44
C GLN A 541 -5.36 0.83 26.90
N THR A 542 -6.14 -0.19 27.28
CA THR A 542 -5.60 -1.51 27.67
C THR A 542 -4.88 -2.16 26.49
N MET A 543 -5.51 -2.20 25.31
CA MET A 543 -4.90 -2.73 24.09
C MET A 543 -3.59 -1.99 23.73
N LEU A 544 -3.61 -0.66 23.75
CA LEU A 544 -2.45 0.17 23.39
C LEU A 544 -1.29 0.00 24.39
N ASN A 545 -1.58 -0.08 25.69
CA ASN A 545 -0.57 -0.19 26.74
C ASN A 545 -0.05 -1.61 26.96
N HIS A 546 -0.73 -2.62 26.41
CA HIS A 546 -0.31 -4.02 26.53
C HIS A 546 1.05 -4.23 25.85
N LYS A 547 1.92 -5.04 26.46
CA LYS A 547 3.23 -5.36 25.89
C LYS A 547 3.10 -6.54 24.92
N GLY A 548 3.32 -6.26 23.64
CA GLY A 548 3.11 -7.24 22.57
C GLY A 548 1.69 -7.16 22.01
N SER A 549 1.34 -8.14 21.19
CA SER A 549 0.04 -8.14 20.52
C SER A 549 -1.14 -8.33 21.45
N TYR A 550 -2.23 -7.64 21.14
CA TYR A 550 -3.49 -7.69 21.88
C TYR A 550 -4.66 -7.61 20.89
N LEU A 551 -5.69 -8.43 21.10
CA LEU A 551 -6.91 -8.42 20.32
C LEU A 551 -8.05 -7.72 21.06
N LEU A 552 -8.59 -6.67 20.47
CA LEU A 552 -9.79 -6.00 20.93
C LEU A 552 -10.89 -6.16 19.89
N GLU A 553 -11.96 -6.85 20.25
CA GLU A 553 -13.20 -6.85 19.49
C GLU A 553 -14.14 -5.78 20.03
N VAL A 554 -14.65 -4.94 19.13
CA VAL A 554 -15.69 -3.95 19.44
C VAL A 554 -16.92 -4.27 18.61
N LYS A 555 -18.02 -4.60 19.28
CA LYS A 555 -19.33 -4.75 18.63
C LYS A 555 -19.87 -3.36 18.28
N VAL A 556 -20.20 -3.15 17.01
CA VAL A 556 -20.68 -1.86 16.47
C VAL A 556 -22.03 -2.05 15.76
N GLY A 557 -22.66 -0.94 15.39
CA GLY A 557 -23.94 -0.93 14.68
C GLY A 557 -23.93 -1.80 13.41
N LYS A 558 -24.93 -2.67 13.28
CA LYS A 558 -25.03 -3.65 12.19
C LYS A 558 -25.36 -3.00 10.84
N GLU A 559 -26.26 -2.03 10.84
CA GLU A 559 -26.88 -1.45 9.65
C GLU A 559 -26.40 -0.02 9.32
N ASN A 560 -25.28 0.41 9.91
CA ASN A 560 -24.70 1.72 9.59
C ASN A 560 -24.22 1.74 8.13
N ASN A 561 -24.39 2.88 7.46
CA ASN A 561 -23.96 3.09 6.07
C ASN A 561 -22.87 4.16 6.01
N VAL A 562 -21.89 3.97 5.13
CA VAL A 562 -20.80 4.92 4.94
C VAL A 562 -21.27 6.01 3.97
N PHE A 563 -21.42 7.22 4.52
CA PHE A 563 -21.63 8.45 3.77
C PHE A 563 -20.49 9.46 4.05
N PRO A 564 -20.30 10.47 3.19
CA PRO A 564 -20.92 10.67 1.88
C PRO A 564 -20.61 9.54 0.89
N MET A 565 -21.45 9.41 -0.13
CA MET A 565 -21.33 8.35 -1.13
C MET A 565 -21.60 8.91 -2.54
N VAL A 566 -20.78 8.56 -3.53
CA VAL A 566 -21.12 8.76 -4.94
C VAL A 566 -21.95 7.56 -5.40
N PRO A 567 -23.23 7.74 -5.77
CA PRO A 567 -24.07 6.62 -6.19
C PRO A 567 -23.59 5.99 -7.49
N GLN A 568 -23.95 4.73 -7.73
CA GLN A 568 -23.57 4.04 -8.95
C GLN A 568 -24.07 4.78 -10.20
N GLY A 569 -23.20 4.96 -11.20
CA GLY A 569 -23.56 5.63 -12.45
C GLY A 569 -23.65 7.15 -12.38
N ARG A 570 -23.19 7.77 -11.27
CA ARG A 570 -23.12 9.23 -11.08
C ARG A 570 -21.69 9.75 -11.26
N GLY A 571 -21.57 11.04 -11.54
CA GLY A 571 -20.29 11.76 -11.51
C GLY A 571 -19.88 12.07 -10.07
N VAL A 572 -18.57 12.27 -9.84
CA VAL A 572 -18.01 12.51 -8.50
C VAL A 572 -18.65 13.70 -7.77
N ALA A 573 -19.05 14.75 -8.49
CA ALA A 573 -19.68 15.94 -7.92
C ALA A 573 -21.17 15.75 -7.55
N GLU A 574 -21.76 14.61 -7.92
CA GLU A 574 -23.13 14.20 -7.53
C GLU A 574 -23.09 13.35 -6.24
N ILE A 575 -22.08 13.58 -5.38
CA ILE A 575 -21.93 12.93 -4.09
C ILE A 575 -23.09 13.31 -3.15
N VAL A 576 -23.65 12.32 -2.45
CA VAL A 576 -24.77 12.50 -1.53
C VAL A 576 -24.33 12.35 -0.07
N LEU A 577 -24.96 13.10 0.82
CA LEU A 577 -24.65 13.13 2.26
C LEU A 577 -25.48 12.13 3.07
N GLY A 578 -26.55 11.58 2.51
CA GLY A 578 -27.44 10.66 3.23
C GLY A 578 -28.31 9.83 2.30
N LYS A 579 -29.04 8.89 2.90
CA LYS A 579 -29.95 7.98 2.19
C LYS A 579 -31.16 8.70 1.59
N ASP A 580 -31.58 9.81 2.20
CA ASP A 580 -32.66 10.68 1.76
C ASP A 580 -32.34 11.47 0.48
N GLU A 581 -31.08 11.50 0.07
CA GLU A 581 -30.59 12.19 -1.13
C GLU A 581 -30.34 11.24 -2.33
N LEU A 582 -30.58 9.93 -2.16
CA LEU A 582 -30.49 8.90 -3.21
C LEU A 582 -31.78 8.81 -4.04
#